data_AF-A0AAV4FJU0-F1
#
_entry.id   AF-A0AAV4FJU0-F1
#
_cell.length_a   1.000
_cell.length_b   1.000
_cell.length_c   1.000
_cell.angle_alpha   90.00
_cell.angle_beta   90.00
_cell.angle_gamma   90.00
#
_symmetry.space_group_name_H-M   'P 1'
#
loop_
_entity.id
_entity.type
_entity.pdbx_description
1 polymer ?
#
loop_
_entity_poly.entity_id
_entity_poly.type
_entity_poly.pdbx_seq_one_letter_code
_entity_poly.pdbx_strand_id
1 'polypeptide(L)'
;MKTDIDENDIAVIANLYWQQRTKIRIDPNMSEAVKIKRGVRQGCVMSPAIFNLLTEYIFRTIDNIPGLTVGGININNLRYGDDT
;
A
#
# COMPACT_ATOMS: atom_id res chain seq x y z
N MET A 1 1.99 12.93 10.15
CA MET A 1 1.24 11.82 10.79
C MET A 1 2.09 11.31 11.94
N LYS A 2 1.68 11.50 13.19
CA LYS A 2 2.31 10.84 14.34
C LYS A 2 1.72 9.43 14.40
N THR A 3 2.51 8.43 14.09
CA THR A 3 2.16 7.02 14.29
C THR A 3 2.62 6.60 15.68
N ASP A 4 1.90 5.68 16.32
CA ASP A 4 2.33 5.01 17.57
C ASP A 4 3.32 3.87 17.26
N ILE A 5 4.15 4.07 16.24
CA ILE A 5 5.11 3.09 15.70
C ILE A 5 6.49 3.60 16.06
N ASP A 6 7.30 2.77 16.71
CA ASP A 6 8.64 3.16 17.10
C ASP A 6 9.65 3.07 15.95
N GLU A 7 10.86 3.60 16.16
CA GLU A 7 11.89 3.65 15.14
C GLU A 7 12.38 2.26 14.69
N ASN A 8 12.36 1.27 15.57
CA ASN A 8 12.76 -0.10 15.25
C ASN A 8 11.72 -0.75 14.34
N ASP A 9 10.43 -0.57 14.63
CA ASP A 9 9.35 -1.06 13.76
C ASP A 9 9.44 -0.45 12.36
N ILE A 10 9.71 0.86 12.27
CA ILE A 10 9.93 1.55 11.00
C ILE A 10 11.15 0.95 10.28
N ALA A 11 12.25 0.71 10.99
CA ALA A 11 13.45 0.10 10.43
C ALA A 11 13.18 -1.32 9.90
N VAL A 12 12.41 -2.13 10.62
CA VAL A 12 12.02 -3.48 10.19
C VAL A 12 11.20 -3.41 8.90
N ILE A 13 10.21 -2.53 8.83
CA ILE A 13 9.38 -2.35 7.64
C ILE A 13 10.24 -1.85 6.47
N ALA A 14 11.10 -0.85 6.68
CA ALA A 14 11.97 -0.33 5.64
C ALA A 14 12.91 -1.41 5.07
N ASN A 15 13.52 -2.21 5.96
CA ASN A 15 14.41 -3.30 5.58
C ASN A 15 13.68 -4.42 4.83
N LEU A 16 12.38 -4.65 5.09
CA LEU A 16 11.58 -5.62 4.36
C LEU A 16 11.50 -5.32 2.85
N TYR A 17 11.52 -4.03 2.50
CA TYR A 17 11.45 -3.54 1.12
C TYR A 17 12.81 -3.08 0.55
N TRP A 18 13.82 -2.92 1.41
CA TRP A 18 15.15 -2.48 1.02
C TRP A 18 15.81 -3.48 0.07
N GLN A 19 16.17 -3.02 -1.13
CA GLN A 19 16.77 -3.84 -2.20
C GLN A 19 16.02 -5.16 -2.46
N GLN A 20 14.70 -5.18 -2.27
CA GLN A 20 13.89 -6.38 -2.39
C GLN A 20 14.08 -7.06 -3.76
N ARG A 21 14.21 -8.39 -3.75
CA ARG A 21 14.19 -9.23 -4.94
C ARG A 21 13.12 -10.31 -4.81
N THR A 22 12.58 -10.75 -5.93
CA THR A 22 11.60 -11.85 -5.99
C THR A 22 12.01 -12.90 -7.02
N LYS A 23 11.52 -14.12 -6.87
CA LYS A 23 11.53 -15.16 -7.89
C LYS A 23 10.10 -15.60 -8.16
N ILE A 24 9.79 -15.88 -9.41
CA ILE A 24 8.48 -16.37 -9.85
C ILE A 24 8.60 -17.88 -10.04
N ARG A 25 7.66 -18.65 -9.50
CA ARG A 25 7.57 -20.10 -9.72
C ARG A 25 6.74 -20.35 -10.99
N ILE A 26 7.30 -21.10 -11.93
CA ILE A 26 6.65 -21.50 -13.18
C ILE A 26 6.86 -23.01 -13.31
N ASP A 27 5.80 -23.79 -13.07
CA ASP A 27 5.84 -25.26 -12.99
C ASP A 27 6.89 -25.75 -11.95
N PRO A 28 7.70 -26.82 -12.14
CA PRO A 28 8.72 -27.17 -11.15
C PRO A 28 9.93 -26.19 -11.17
N ASN A 29 9.93 -25.19 -12.05
CA ASN A 29 11.05 -24.27 -12.23
C ASN A 29 10.84 -22.94 -11.49
N MET A 30 11.96 -22.25 -11.26
CA MET A 30 11.99 -20.91 -10.66
C MET A 30 12.67 -19.94 -11.62
N SER A 31 12.14 -18.71 -11.72
CA SER A 31 12.80 -17.65 -12.47
C SER A 31 14.11 -17.22 -11.82
N GLU A 32 14.93 -16.49 -12.58
CA GLU A 32 15.98 -15.67 -11.98
C GLU A 32 15.39 -14.64 -11.01
N ALA A 33 16.21 -14.20 -10.07
CA ALA A 33 15.78 -13.22 -9.08
C ALA A 33 15.70 -11.82 -9.71
N VAL A 34 14.51 -11.22 -9.71
CA VAL A 34 14.26 -9.88 -10.25
C VAL A 34 14.17 -8.88 -9.11
N LYS A 35 14.77 -7.69 -9.28
CA LYS A 35 14.66 -6.59 -8.31
C LYS A 35 13.25 -5.98 -8.36
N ILE A 36 12.61 -5.89 -7.20
CA ILE A 36 11.33 -5.18 -7.05
C ILE A 36 11.61 -3.68 -6.95
N LYS A 37 10.90 -2.90 -7.77
CA LYS A 37 11.04 -1.43 -7.80
C LYS A 37 9.90 -0.72 -7.08
N ARG A 38 8.70 -1.30 -7.08
CA ARG A 38 7.47 -0.71 -6.55
C ARG A 38 6.50 -1.83 -6.12
N GLY A 39 5.53 -1.45 -5.30
CA GLY A 39 4.46 -2.32 -4.85
C GLY A 39 4.71 -2.93 -3.47
N VAL A 40 3.66 -3.54 -2.93
CA VAL A 40 3.70 -4.30 -1.67
C VAL A 40 3.89 -5.80 -1.96
N ARG A 41 4.26 -6.59 -0.95
CA ARG A 41 4.50 -8.04 -1.11
C ARG A 41 3.16 -8.79 -1.09
N GLN A 42 2.75 -9.37 -2.22
CA GLN A 42 1.55 -10.22 -2.24
C GLN A 42 1.70 -11.42 -1.30
N GLY A 43 0.66 -11.70 -0.51
CA GLY A 43 0.65 -12.75 0.52
C GLY A 43 1.32 -12.37 1.84
N CYS A 44 1.92 -11.17 1.95
CA CYS A 44 2.43 -10.68 3.23
C CYS A 44 1.28 -10.12 4.09
N VAL A 45 1.23 -10.54 5.36
CA VAL A 45 0.17 -10.12 6.31
C VAL A 45 0.15 -8.60 6.53
N MET A 46 1.32 -7.94 6.47
CA MET A 46 1.41 -6.49 6.67
C MET A 46 1.11 -5.67 5.41
N SER A 47 1.14 -6.30 4.22
CA SER A 47 1.01 -5.56 2.96
C SER A 47 -0.33 -4.85 2.77
N PRO A 48 -1.49 -5.41 3.18
CA PRO A 48 -2.75 -4.67 3.15
C PRO A 48 -2.74 -3.39 4.01
N ALA A 49 -2.15 -3.45 5.21
CA ALA A 49 -2.08 -2.29 6.11
C ALA A 49 -1.19 -1.19 5.53
N ILE A 50 -0.02 -1.55 4.97
CA ILE A 50 0.88 -0.61 4.30
C ILE A 50 0.23 0.01 3.06
N PHE A 51 -0.52 -0.79 2.29
CA PHE A 51 -1.26 -0.30 1.14
C PHE A 51 -2.32 0.73 1.55
N ASN A 52 -3.14 0.43 2.55
CA ASN A 52 -4.16 1.34 3.07
C ASN A 52 -3.57 2.63 3.63
N LEU A 53 -2.42 2.56 4.30
CA LEU A 53 -1.71 3.74 4.81
C LEU A 53 -1.28 4.68 3.67
N LEU A 54 -0.77 4.12 2.58
CA LEU A 54 -0.35 4.89 1.41
C LEU A 54 -1.55 5.49 0.67
N THR A 55 -2.64 4.73 0.49
CA THR A 55 -3.84 5.24 -0.19
C THR A 55 -4.56 6.30 0.63
N GLU A 56 -4.61 6.17 1.95
CA GLU A 56 -5.18 7.20 2.85
C GLU A 56 -4.45 8.55 2.71
N TYR A 57 -3.12 8.55 2.55
CA TYR A 57 -2.38 9.78 2.28
C TYR A 57 -2.82 10.45 0.97
N ILE A 58 -3.02 9.66 -0.09
CA ILE A 58 -3.52 10.15 -1.39
C ILE A 58 -4.94 10.71 -1.20
N PHE A 59 -5.82 9.98 -0.54
CA PHE A 59 -7.21 10.39 -0.34
C PHE A 59 -7.35 11.70 0.44
N ARG A 60 -6.54 11.90 1.49
CA ARG A 60 -6.48 13.19 2.20
C ARG A 60 -6.08 14.35 1.31
N THR A 61 -5.25 14.09 0.31
CA THR A 61 -4.78 15.11 -0.64
C THR A 61 -5.88 15.51 -1.63
N ILE A 62 -6.82 14.61 -1.91
CA ILE A 62 -7.92 14.83 -2.85
C ILE A 62 -9.30 14.99 -2.20
N ASP A 63 -9.37 15.06 -0.87
CA ASP A 63 -10.59 15.06 -0.06
C ASP A 63 -11.54 16.22 -0.41
N ASN A 64 -10.99 17.35 -0.89
CA ASN A 64 -11.76 18.53 -1.27
C ASN A 64 -12.15 18.56 -2.76
N ILE A 65 -11.85 17.51 -3.54
CA ILE A 65 -12.30 17.42 -4.93
C ILE A 65 -13.84 17.27 -4.93
N PRO A 66 -14.57 18.07 -5.73
CA PRO A 66 -16.03 17.94 -5.84
C PRO A 66 -16.45 16.56 -6.35
N GLY A 67 -17.41 15.95 -5.67
CA GLY A 67 -18.04 14.68 -6.01
C GLY A 67 -19.57 14.76 -5.95
N LEU A 68 -20.21 13.67 -5.54
CA LEU A 68 -21.67 13.62 -5.37
C LEU A 68 -22.05 14.15 -3.98
N THR A 69 -22.89 15.17 -3.91
CA THR A 69 -23.42 15.65 -2.63
C THR A 69 -24.67 14.85 -2.24
N VAL A 70 -24.62 14.18 -1.08
CA VAL A 70 -25.78 13.48 -0.49
C VAL A 70 -25.99 14.01 0.92
N GLY A 71 -27.14 14.61 1.19
CA GLY A 71 -27.46 15.17 2.51
C GLY A 71 -26.50 16.28 2.99
N GLY A 72 -25.86 17.01 2.07
CA GLY A 72 -24.86 18.04 2.38
C GLY A 72 -23.43 17.52 2.59
N ILE A 73 -23.20 16.21 2.44
CA ILE A 73 -21.87 15.59 2.52
C ILE A 73 -21.36 15.35 1.09
N ASN A 74 -20.13 15.79 0.81
CA ASN A 74 -19.45 15.51 -0.45
C ASN A 74 -18.91 14.07 -0.43
N ILE A 75 -19.47 13.20 -1.27
CA ILE A 75 -18.98 11.83 -1.50
C ILE A 75 -18.21 11.83 -2.82
N ASN A 76 -16.88 11.90 -2.75
CA ASN A 76 -16.00 11.93 -3.92
C ASN A 76 -15.18 10.66 -4.14
N ASN A 77 -15.17 9.74 -3.18
CA ASN A 77 -14.50 8.45 -3.28
C ASN A 77 -15.25 7.38 -2.46
N LEU A 78 -15.31 6.13 -2.94
CA LEU A 78 -15.73 4.97 -2.14
C LEU A 78 -14.52 4.05 -2.00
N ARG A 79 -14.04 3.76 -0.78
CA ARG A 79 -12.74 3.12 -0.58
C ARG A 79 -12.92 1.62 -0.30
N TYR A 80 -12.59 0.74 -1.26
CA TYR A 80 -12.55 -0.70 -1.02
C TYR A 80 -11.33 -1.36 -1.67
N GLY A 81 -10.31 -1.68 -0.86
CA GLY A 81 -9.06 -2.20 -1.40
C GLY A 81 -8.45 -1.20 -2.39
N ASP A 82 -8.18 -1.65 -3.62
CA ASP A 82 -7.76 -0.81 -4.74
C ASP A 82 -8.92 -0.21 -5.56
N ASP A 83 -10.15 -0.69 -5.38
CA ASP A 83 -11.34 -0.11 -6.02
C ASP A 83 -11.66 1.23 -5.34
N THR A 84 -11.63 2.32 -6.13
CA THR A 84 -11.98 3.67 -5.69
C THR A 84 -12.84 4.44 -6.67
#